data_AF-A0A7Y7C853-F1
#
_entry.id   AF-A0A7Y7C853-F1
#
_cell.length_a   1.000
_cell.length_b   1.000
_cell.length_c   1.000
_cell.angle_alpha   90.00
_cell.angle_beta   90.00
_cell.angle_gamma   90.00
#
_symmetry.space_group_name_H-M   'P 1'
#
loop_
_entity.id
_entity.type
_entity.pdbx_description
1 polymer ?
#
loop_
_entity_poly.entity_id
_entity_poly.type
_entity_poly.pdbx_seq_one_letter_code
_entity_poly.pdbx_strand_id
1 'polypeptide(L)'
;MSFAEAPPILPRDVLRDADRLFDVSMWCLGQDVRCPEGNLLMRRGLVRHARPEGVEGQSAYCVALPDGGRLSLWGFGALCECGQAVFVPRDGFTPRWLERAPEGPAYRACELGTWRAPASVEERREVRRSLTGLAEWFAGHEDWVVREVGLEWRRACVAARRKAPPVPPETLAAAWWRLGTRIRSLDLGFNGCGASGSEALGGHHAVATAAQR
;
A
#
# COMPACT_ATOMS: atom_id res chain seq x y z
N MET A 1 -22.84 -0.18 -25.27
CA MET A 1 -21.37 -0.08 -25.15
C MET A 1 -20.99 -0.56 -23.75
N SER A 2 -20.42 -1.76 -23.65
CA SER A 2 -19.95 -2.31 -22.38
C SER A 2 -18.57 -1.70 -22.12
N PHE A 3 -18.44 -0.83 -21.12
CA PHE A 3 -17.14 -0.44 -20.61
C PHE A 3 -16.58 -1.68 -19.91
N ALA A 4 -15.59 -2.34 -20.52
CA ALA A 4 -14.82 -3.35 -19.84
C ALA A 4 -14.21 -2.68 -18.59
N GLU A 5 -14.69 -3.09 -17.42
CA GLU A 5 -14.18 -2.59 -16.14
C GLU A 5 -12.68 -2.89 -16.10
N ALA A 6 -11.86 -1.85 -15.92
CA ALA A 6 -10.42 -2.03 -15.91
C ALA A 6 -10.05 -3.04 -14.80
N PRO A 7 -9.14 -3.99 -15.05
CA PRO A 7 -8.81 -5.02 -14.08
C PRO A 7 -8.37 -4.39 -12.75
N PRO A 8 -8.65 -5.01 -11.61
CA PRO A 8 -8.27 -4.46 -10.31
C PRO A 8 -6.74 -4.31 -10.20
N ILE A 9 -6.29 -3.32 -9.45
CA ILE A 9 -4.85 -3.02 -9.26
C ILE A 9 -4.11 -4.21 -8.61
N LEU A 10 -4.83 -4.91 -7.72
CA LEU A 10 -4.39 -6.11 -7.03
C LEU A 10 -5.32 -7.28 -7.40
N PRO A 11 -4.79 -8.52 -7.46
CA PRO A 11 -5.62 -9.73 -7.49
C PRO A 11 -6.62 -9.74 -6.33
N ARG A 12 -7.80 -10.35 -6.55
CA ARG A 12 -8.93 -10.30 -5.59
C ARG A 12 -8.58 -10.89 -4.22
N ASP A 13 -7.79 -11.96 -4.20
CA ASP A 13 -7.30 -12.59 -2.97
C ASP A 13 -6.35 -11.67 -2.20
N VAL A 14 -5.41 -11.01 -2.90
CA VAL A 14 -4.49 -10.03 -2.31
C VAL A 14 -5.26 -8.84 -1.75
N LEU A 15 -6.25 -8.33 -2.50
CA LEU A 15 -7.10 -7.22 -2.07
C LEU A 15 -7.91 -7.57 -0.81
N ARG A 16 -8.50 -8.78 -0.76
CA ARG A 16 -9.24 -9.25 0.42
C ARG A 16 -8.36 -9.38 1.66
N ASP A 17 -7.14 -9.89 1.49
CA ASP A 17 -6.20 -10.03 2.60
C ASP A 17 -5.73 -8.65 3.07
N ALA A 18 -5.47 -7.73 2.15
CA ALA A 18 -5.11 -6.34 2.45
C ALA A 18 -6.22 -5.59 3.19
N ASP A 19 -7.48 -5.71 2.75
CA ASP A 19 -8.64 -5.09 3.42
C ASP A 19 -8.77 -5.54 4.87
N ARG A 20 -8.72 -6.85 5.11
CA ARG A 20 -8.83 -7.40 6.47
C ARG A 20 -7.67 -6.96 7.36
N LEU A 21 -6.45 -6.95 6.82
CA LEU A 21 -5.25 -6.59 7.56
C LEU A 21 -5.22 -5.09 7.87
N PHE A 22 -5.61 -4.25 6.91
CA PHE A 22 -5.73 -2.81 7.10
C PHE A 22 -6.80 -2.45 8.13
N ASP A 23 -7.96 -3.09 8.08
CA ASP A 23 -9.05 -2.89 9.05
C ASP A 23 -8.59 -3.14 10.50
N VAL A 24 -7.84 -4.23 10.77
CA VAL A 24 -7.28 -4.48 12.11
C VAL A 24 -6.15 -3.52 12.48
N SER A 25 -5.27 -3.15 11.54
CA SER A 25 -4.19 -2.20 11.83
C SER A 25 -4.70 -0.78 12.07
N MET A 26 -5.72 -0.32 11.32
CA MET A 26 -6.36 0.98 11.58
C MET A 26 -7.04 1.02 12.95
N TRP A 27 -7.62 -0.09 13.40
CA TRP A 27 -8.11 -0.22 14.78
C TRP A 27 -6.97 -0.11 15.80
N CYS A 28 -5.88 -0.84 15.57
CA CYS A 28 -4.70 -0.85 16.44
C CYS A 28 -4.04 0.54 16.53
N LEU A 29 -3.88 1.26 15.43
CA LEU A 29 -3.41 2.65 15.43
C LEU A 29 -4.31 3.56 16.28
N GLY A 30 -5.63 3.35 16.21
CA GLY A 30 -6.58 4.08 17.04
C GLY A 30 -6.45 3.77 18.55
N GLN A 31 -5.96 2.58 18.91
CA GLN A 31 -5.61 2.26 20.30
C GLN A 31 -4.25 2.84 20.67
N ASP A 32 -3.26 2.78 19.77
CA ASP A 32 -1.90 3.30 19.93
C ASP A 32 -1.90 4.80 20.25
N VAL A 33 -2.82 5.57 19.66
CA VAL A 33 -3.06 6.99 20.00
C VAL A 33 -3.51 7.19 21.46
N ARG A 34 -4.25 6.21 22.01
CA ARG A 34 -4.84 6.20 23.36
C ARG A 34 -4.04 5.36 24.35
N CYS A 35 -2.81 4.95 23.99
CA CYS A 35 -1.98 4.16 24.88
C CYS A 35 -1.77 4.90 26.22
N PRO A 36 -1.92 4.22 27.38
CA PRO A 36 -1.75 4.84 28.69
C PRO A 36 -0.37 5.48 28.90
N GLU A 37 0.65 4.94 28.24
CA GLU A 37 2.04 5.46 28.26
C GLU A 37 2.27 6.61 27.27
N GLY A 38 1.19 7.21 26.75
CA GLY A 38 1.23 8.29 25.79
C GLY A 38 1.08 7.83 24.34
N ASN A 39 0.83 8.78 23.45
CA ASN A 39 0.53 8.51 22.05
C ASN A 39 1.72 7.86 21.33
N LEU A 40 1.58 6.57 21.00
CA LEU A 40 2.66 5.79 20.40
C LEU A 40 3.04 6.26 18.99
N LEU A 41 2.10 6.82 18.23
CA LEU A 41 2.42 7.38 16.90
C LEU A 41 3.37 8.56 17.03
N MET A 42 3.11 9.44 18.00
CA MET A 42 4.00 10.58 18.27
C MET A 42 5.35 10.14 18.82
N ARG A 43 5.38 9.13 19.70
CA ARG A 43 6.64 8.52 20.20
C ARG A 43 7.48 7.90 19.08
N ARG A 44 6.83 7.33 18.06
CA ARG A 44 7.49 6.83 16.84
C ARG A 44 8.01 7.97 15.93
N GLY A 45 7.71 9.22 16.23
CA GLY A 45 8.14 10.39 15.46
C GLY A 45 7.12 10.91 14.46
N LEU A 46 5.83 10.49 14.53
CA LEU A 46 4.80 11.08 13.69
C LEU A 46 4.42 12.46 14.23
N VAL A 47 4.33 13.44 13.33
CA VAL A 47 3.83 14.77 13.63
C VAL A 47 2.31 14.75 13.56
N ARG A 48 1.68 15.14 14.67
CA ARG A 48 0.22 15.27 14.74
C ARG A 48 -0.20 16.65 14.24
N HIS A 49 -0.98 16.68 13.16
CA HIS A 49 -1.71 17.87 12.73
C HIS A 49 -3.12 17.81 13.31
N ALA A 50 -3.29 18.49 14.44
CA ALA A 50 -4.57 18.54 15.14
C ALA A 50 -5.63 19.20 14.26
N ARG A 51 -6.78 18.53 14.12
CA ARG A 51 -7.97 19.16 13.54
C ARG A 51 -8.32 20.40 14.36
N PRO A 52 -8.48 21.59 13.75
CA PRO A 52 -8.90 22.79 14.45
C PRO A 52 -10.26 22.60 15.14
N GLU A 53 -10.50 23.39 16.19
CA GLU A 53 -11.80 23.41 16.85
C GLU A 53 -12.90 23.89 15.88
N GLY A 54 -14.09 23.31 15.96
CA GLY A 54 -15.22 23.62 15.07
C GLY A 54 -15.11 23.06 13.65
N VAL A 55 -13.97 22.52 13.23
CA VAL A 55 -13.81 21.89 11.90
C VAL A 55 -14.25 20.43 11.97
N GLU A 56 -15.05 19.95 11.01
CA GLU A 56 -15.38 18.52 10.91
C GLU A 56 -14.17 17.69 10.43
N GLY A 57 -14.06 16.43 10.88
CA GLY A 57 -13.05 15.51 10.38
C GLY A 57 -12.18 14.87 11.45
N GLN A 58 -10.97 14.44 11.06
CA GLN A 58 -10.04 13.68 11.89
C GLN A 58 -8.65 14.33 11.86
N SER A 59 -7.91 14.29 12.97
CA SER A 59 -6.52 14.75 12.99
C SER A 59 -5.63 13.86 12.12
N ALA A 60 -4.63 14.46 11.46
CA ALA A 60 -3.65 13.73 10.67
C ALA A 60 -2.41 13.38 11.50
N TYR A 61 -1.81 12.22 11.25
CA TYR A 61 -0.49 11.87 11.75
C TYR A 61 0.45 11.63 10.57
N CYS A 62 1.52 12.41 10.48
CA CYS A 62 2.38 12.46 9.31
C CYS A 62 3.82 12.06 9.67
N VAL A 63 4.50 11.33 8.79
CA VAL A 63 5.94 11.05 8.90
C VAL A 63 6.59 11.06 7.53
N ALA A 64 7.83 11.56 7.47
CA ALA A 64 8.64 11.49 6.26
C ALA A 64 9.06 10.03 6.00
N LEU A 65 8.99 9.62 4.74
CA LEU A 65 9.49 8.32 4.30
C LEU A 65 10.94 8.45 3.82
N PRO A 66 11.76 7.39 3.91
CA PRO A 66 13.18 7.45 3.54
C PRO A 66 13.45 7.96 2.12
N ASP A 67 12.56 7.68 1.17
CA ASP A 67 12.69 8.07 -0.24
C ASP A 67 12.27 9.54 -0.52
N GLY A 68 12.18 10.39 0.52
CA GLY A 68 11.76 11.80 0.40
C GLY A 68 10.24 11.98 0.33
N GLY A 69 9.49 10.89 0.45
CA GLY A 69 8.04 10.86 0.51
C GLY A 69 7.45 11.20 1.88
N ARG A 70 6.14 11.03 2.00
CA ARG A 70 5.40 11.19 3.25
C ARG A 70 4.31 10.13 3.38
N LEU A 71 4.11 9.66 4.60
CA LEU A 71 2.94 8.89 4.99
C LEU A 71 2.07 9.75 5.89
N SER A 72 0.78 9.84 5.56
CA SER A 72 -0.23 10.51 6.37
C SER A 72 -1.32 9.52 6.77
N LEU A 73 -1.69 9.51 8.04
CA LEU A 73 -2.65 8.58 8.64
C LEU A 73 -3.81 9.32 9.31
N TRP A 74 -5.02 8.81 9.11
CA TRP A 74 -6.26 9.31 9.71
C TRP A 74 -7.17 8.18 10.15
N GLY A 75 -8.24 8.51 10.89
CA GLY A 75 -9.31 7.54 11.16
C GLY A 75 -10.02 6.99 9.91
N PHE A 76 -9.93 7.70 8.77
CA PHE A 76 -10.58 7.35 7.50
C PHE A 76 -9.67 6.67 6.47
N GLY A 77 -8.36 6.54 6.72
CA GLY A 77 -7.45 5.88 5.78
C GLY A 77 -5.99 6.34 5.89
N ALA A 78 -5.20 6.03 4.87
CA ALA A 78 -3.79 6.35 4.77
C ALA A 78 -3.46 6.95 3.39
N LEU A 79 -2.57 7.91 3.33
CA LEU A 79 -2.01 8.47 2.10
C LEU A 79 -0.50 8.21 2.10
N CYS A 80 -0.03 7.49 1.08
CA CYS A 80 1.38 7.13 0.91
C CYS A 80 1.95 7.84 -0.32
N GLU A 81 3.03 8.58 -0.14
CA GLU A 81 3.71 9.35 -1.19
C GLU A 81 5.09 8.73 -1.51
N CYS A 82 5.16 7.49 -2.02
CA CYS A 82 6.41 6.84 -2.43
C CYS A 82 6.73 7.09 -3.92
N GLY A 83 6.85 8.37 -4.30
CA GLY A 83 6.97 8.83 -5.68
C GLY A 83 5.68 9.46 -6.18
N GLN A 84 4.56 8.72 -6.11
CA GLN A 84 3.21 9.23 -6.42
C GLN A 84 2.27 9.04 -5.22
N ALA A 85 1.27 9.93 -5.13
CA ALA A 85 0.35 10.00 -4.00
C ALA A 85 -0.79 8.99 -4.15
N VAL A 86 -0.80 7.97 -3.28
CA VAL A 86 -1.82 6.92 -3.27
C VAL A 86 -2.59 6.94 -1.96
N PHE A 87 -3.87 7.25 -2.05
CA PHE A 87 -4.78 7.18 -0.91
C PHE A 87 -5.42 5.81 -0.82
N VAL A 88 -5.39 5.22 0.37
CA VAL A 88 -6.04 3.97 0.71
C VAL A 88 -7.12 4.26 1.75
N PRO A 89 -8.40 4.27 1.36
CA PRO A 89 -9.49 4.44 2.32
C PRO A 89 -9.54 3.24 3.26
N ARG A 90 -9.92 3.51 4.51
CA ARG A 90 -10.12 2.47 5.54
C ARG A 90 -11.15 1.42 5.10
N ASP A 91 -12.20 1.87 4.43
CA ASP A 91 -13.28 0.99 3.99
C ASP A 91 -12.94 0.36 2.63
N GLY A 92 -12.79 -0.96 2.62
CA GLY A 92 -12.64 -1.77 1.41
C GLY A 92 -11.23 -1.79 0.79
N PHE A 93 -10.26 -1.06 1.37
CA PHE A 93 -8.88 -0.98 0.88
C PHE A 93 -8.82 -0.75 -0.63
N THR A 94 -9.47 0.30 -1.13
CA THR A 94 -9.54 0.59 -2.57
C THR A 94 -8.52 1.67 -2.95
N PRO A 95 -7.29 1.32 -3.41
CA PRO A 95 -6.24 2.30 -3.63
C PRO A 95 -6.64 3.29 -4.71
N ARG A 96 -6.45 4.58 -4.44
CA ARG A 96 -6.82 5.68 -5.33
C ARG A 96 -5.58 6.49 -5.66
N TRP A 97 -5.35 6.69 -6.96
CA TRP A 97 -4.28 7.54 -7.45
C TRP A 97 -4.71 9.00 -7.37
N LEU A 98 -3.96 9.83 -6.65
CA LEU A 98 -4.20 11.26 -6.61
C LEU A 98 -3.43 11.93 -7.74
N GLU A 99 -4.08 12.89 -8.42
CA GLU A 99 -3.40 13.69 -9.44
C GLU A 99 -2.35 14.63 -8.84
N ARG A 100 -2.59 15.06 -7.60
CA ARG A 100 -1.66 15.88 -6.82
C ARG A 100 -1.83 15.57 -5.34
N ALA A 101 -0.73 15.48 -4.59
CA ALA A 101 -0.78 15.42 -3.14
C ALA A 101 -1.35 16.73 -2.56
N PRO A 102 -2.10 16.68 -1.44
CA PRO A 102 -2.56 17.89 -0.79
C PRO A 102 -1.36 18.72 -0.26
N GLU A 103 -1.41 20.03 -0.48
CA GLU A 103 -0.36 20.97 -0.05
C GLU A 103 -0.30 21.13 1.47
N GLY A 104 -1.44 20.93 2.14
CA GLY A 104 -1.58 21.03 3.60
C GLY A 104 -2.22 19.79 4.24
N PRO A 105 -2.41 19.80 5.56
CA PRO A 105 -3.09 18.72 6.26
C PRO A 105 -4.56 18.67 5.84
N ALA A 106 -4.99 17.52 5.32
CA ALA A 106 -6.40 17.20 5.16
C ALA A 106 -6.99 16.70 6.48
N TYR A 107 -8.24 17.03 6.76
CA TYR A 107 -9.03 16.54 7.89
C TYR A 107 -10.21 15.68 7.44
N ARG A 108 -10.60 15.77 6.16
CA ARG A 108 -11.63 14.94 5.52
C ARG A 108 -11.09 14.29 4.25
N ALA A 109 -11.63 13.12 3.91
CA ALA A 109 -11.25 12.44 2.67
C ALA A 109 -11.51 13.29 1.42
N CYS A 110 -12.57 14.10 1.38
CA CYS A 110 -12.88 14.98 0.25
C CYS A 110 -11.88 16.12 0.04
N GLU A 111 -11.02 16.42 1.02
CA GLU A 111 -10.00 17.47 0.93
C GLU A 111 -8.70 16.97 0.28
N LEU A 112 -8.59 15.66 0.02
CA LEU A 112 -7.41 15.06 -0.63
C LEU A 112 -7.31 15.40 -2.13
N GLY A 113 -8.31 16.10 -2.68
CA GLY A 113 -8.36 16.51 -4.09
C GLY A 113 -8.88 15.41 -5.01
N THR A 114 -8.61 15.58 -6.31
CA THR A 114 -9.07 14.67 -7.35
C THR A 114 -8.26 13.37 -7.34
N TRP A 115 -8.97 12.25 -7.35
CA TRP A 115 -8.38 10.94 -7.56
C TRP A 115 -9.03 10.20 -8.72
N ARG A 116 -8.27 9.28 -9.30
CA ARG A 116 -8.73 8.41 -10.38
C ARG A 116 -8.16 7.00 -10.24
N ALA A 117 -8.66 6.09 -11.06
CA ALA A 117 -8.00 4.80 -11.26
C ALA A 117 -6.71 4.99 -12.09
N PRO A 118 -5.67 4.20 -11.84
CA PRO A 118 -4.51 4.16 -12.72
C PRO A 118 -4.89 3.57 -14.08
N ALA A 119 -4.55 4.28 -15.13
CA ALA A 119 -4.92 3.99 -16.51
C ALA A 119 -3.86 3.15 -17.22
N SER A 120 -2.56 3.37 -16.95
CA SER A 120 -1.46 2.67 -17.61
C SER A 120 -0.85 1.55 -16.76
N VAL A 121 -0.05 0.69 -17.38
CA VAL A 121 0.70 -0.38 -16.69
C VAL A 121 1.72 0.22 -15.72
N GLU A 122 2.37 1.32 -16.11
CA GLU A 122 3.34 2.07 -15.34
C GLU A 122 2.67 2.69 -14.10
N GLU A 123 1.53 3.38 -14.28
CA GLU A 123 0.76 3.93 -13.15
C GLU A 123 0.33 2.83 -12.17
N ARG A 124 -0.08 1.67 -12.68
CA ARG A 124 -0.43 0.51 -11.84
C ARG A 124 0.77 -0.02 -11.06
N ARG A 125 1.96 -0.06 -11.67
CA ARG A 125 3.21 -0.42 -11.00
C ARG A 125 3.56 0.59 -9.91
N GLU A 126 3.40 1.89 -10.18
CA GLU A 126 3.63 2.94 -9.18
C GLU A 126 2.64 2.85 -8.01
N VAL A 127 1.35 2.53 -8.26
CA VAL A 127 0.41 2.25 -7.16
C VAL A 127 0.91 1.09 -6.31
N ARG A 128 1.31 -0.02 -6.93
CA ARG A 128 1.82 -1.20 -6.21
C ARG A 128 3.09 -0.89 -5.43
N ARG A 129 3.97 -0.02 -5.93
CA ARG A 129 5.14 0.48 -5.21
C ARG A 129 4.71 1.23 -3.94
N SER A 130 3.78 2.17 -4.02
CA SER A 130 3.27 2.90 -2.86
C SER A 130 2.56 1.99 -1.85
N LEU A 131 1.81 0.99 -2.31
CA LEU A 131 1.18 -0.01 -1.44
C LEU A 131 2.20 -0.93 -0.76
N THR A 132 3.30 -1.24 -1.44
CA THR A 132 4.42 -1.98 -0.87
C THR A 132 5.06 -1.17 0.25
N GLY A 133 5.39 0.11 0.00
CA GLY A 133 5.94 0.99 1.03
C GLY A 133 5.00 1.18 2.22
N LEU A 134 3.70 1.26 1.98
CA LEU A 134 2.69 1.29 3.04
C LEU A 134 2.72 0.00 3.88
N ALA A 135 2.76 -1.16 3.23
CA ALA A 135 2.84 -2.45 3.90
C ALA A 135 4.12 -2.60 4.74
N GLU A 136 5.27 -2.16 4.21
CA GLU A 136 6.54 -2.16 4.95
C GLU A 136 6.49 -1.23 6.15
N TRP A 137 5.88 -0.05 6.01
CA TRP A 137 5.72 0.88 7.12
C TRP A 137 4.85 0.26 8.23
N PHE A 138 3.72 -0.37 7.88
CA PHE A 138 2.88 -1.06 8.86
C PHE A 138 3.60 -2.24 9.52
N ALA A 139 4.36 -3.02 8.75
CA ALA A 139 5.13 -4.13 9.29
C ALA A 139 6.13 -3.64 10.33
N GLY A 140 6.94 -2.64 9.98
CA GLY A 140 7.84 -1.98 10.91
C GLY A 140 7.11 -1.24 12.03
N HIS A 141 5.82 -0.89 11.85
CA HIS A 141 5.00 -0.32 12.91
C HIS A 141 4.70 -1.30 14.01
N GLU A 142 4.19 -2.45 13.62
CA GLU A 142 3.86 -3.51 14.57
C GLU A 142 5.10 -4.05 15.29
N ASP A 143 6.22 -4.24 14.60
CA ASP A 143 7.48 -4.65 15.23
C ASP A 143 7.97 -3.63 16.28
N TRP A 144 7.92 -2.34 15.95
CA TRP A 144 8.32 -1.29 16.88
C TRP A 144 7.39 -1.23 18.09
N VAL A 145 6.07 -1.35 17.91
CA VAL A 145 5.12 -1.35 19.05
C VAL A 145 5.41 -2.50 20.01
N VAL A 146 5.62 -3.72 19.47
CA VAL A 146 5.94 -4.89 20.31
C VAL A 146 7.25 -4.67 21.07
N ARG A 147 8.26 -4.07 20.43
CA ARG A 147 9.54 -3.75 21.09
C ARG A 147 9.40 -2.65 22.15
N GLU A 148 8.55 -1.66 21.90
CA GLU A 148 8.46 -0.44 22.71
C GLU A 148 7.58 -0.61 23.95
N VAL A 149 6.43 -1.28 23.80
CA VAL A 149 5.43 -1.43 24.89
C VAL A 149 5.03 -2.87 25.15
N GLY A 150 5.64 -3.82 24.46
CA GLY A 150 5.40 -5.24 24.64
C GLY A 150 4.22 -5.80 23.85
N LEU A 151 4.27 -7.12 23.61
CA LEU A 151 3.23 -7.86 22.89
C LEU A 151 1.86 -7.83 23.58
N GLU A 152 1.83 -7.74 24.90
CA GLU A 152 0.59 -7.70 25.69
C GLU A 152 -0.29 -6.51 25.32
N TRP A 153 0.31 -5.36 24.99
CA TRP A 153 -0.43 -4.22 24.48
C TRP A 153 -1.21 -4.57 23.21
N ARG A 154 -0.58 -5.26 22.26
CA ARG A 154 -1.24 -5.62 21.00
C ARG A 154 -2.31 -6.69 21.21
N ARG A 155 -2.08 -7.65 22.11
CA ARG A 155 -3.10 -8.63 22.54
C ARG A 155 -4.32 -7.94 23.12
N ALA A 156 -4.13 -6.99 24.03
CA ALA A 156 -5.22 -6.20 24.62
C ALA A 156 -5.98 -5.38 23.56
N CYS A 157 -5.26 -4.71 22.65
CA CYS A 157 -5.86 -3.96 21.54
C CYS A 157 -6.78 -4.82 20.68
N VAL A 158 -6.31 -6.02 20.30
CA VAL A 158 -7.06 -6.94 19.45
C VAL A 158 -8.21 -7.59 20.21
N ALA A 159 -8.03 -7.96 21.49
CA ALA A 159 -9.09 -8.52 22.33
C ALA A 159 -10.24 -7.53 22.59
N ALA A 160 -9.95 -6.22 22.66
CA ALA A 160 -10.95 -5.18 22.80
C ALA A 160 -11.81 -4.97 21.53
N ARG A 161 -11.46 -5.61 20.41
CA ARG A 161 -12.15 -5.48 19.13
C ARG A 161 -13.33 -6.45 19.05
N ARG A 162 -14.48 -5.98 18.53
CA ARG A 162 -15.67 -6.84 18.34
C ARG A 162 -15.52 -7.88 17.23
N LYS A 163 -14.77 -7.55 16.17
CA LYS A 163 -14.56 -8.41 15.00
C LYS A 163 -13.24 -9.17 15.16
N ALA A 164 -13.29 -10.49 14.94
CA ALA A 164 -12.10 -11.34 14.97
C ALA A 164 -11.01 -10.80 14.03
N PRO A 165 -9.73 -10.81 14.45
CA PRO A 165 -8.63 -10.40 13.60
C PRO A 165 -8.39 -11.46 12.50
N PRO A 166 -7.89 -11.07 11.32
CA PRO A 166 -7.54 -12.04 10.28
C PRO A 166 -6.31 -12.87 10.62
N VAL A 167 -5.49 -12.41 11.55
CA VAL A 167 -4.25 -13.05 12.00
C VAL A 167 -4.05 -12.81 13.51
N PRO A 168 -3.32 -13.69 14.22
CA PRO A 168 -2.95 -13.44 15.61
C PRO A 168 -2.09 -12.16 15.78
N PRO A 169 -2.21 -11.44 16.92
CA PRO A 169 -1.42 -10.25 17.25
C PRO A 169 0.09 -10.39 16.98
N GLU A 170 0.64 -11.56 17.32
CA GLU A 170 2.06 -11.94 17.20
C GLU A 170 2.56 -11.90 15.76
N THR A 171 1.65 -12.05 14.81
CA THR A 171 1.99 -12.24 13.39
C THR A 171 1.59 -11.05 12.53
N LEU A 172 1.09 -9.95 13.13
CA LEU A 172 0.66 -8.77 12.38
C LEU A 172 1.78 -8.17 11.54
N ALA A 173 2.97 -7.97 12.12
CA ALA A 173 4.14 -7.48 11.39
C ALA A 173 4.49 -8.40 10.20
N ALA A 174 4.60 -9.71 10.47
CA ALA A 174 4.91 -10.70 9.46
C ALA A 174 3.83 -10.80 8.36
N ALA A 175 2.56 -10.58 8.70
CA ALA A 175 1.45 -10.55 7.74
C ALA A 175 1.57 -9.37 6.79
N TRP A 176 1.93 -8.19 7.29
CA TRP A 176 2.20 -7.01 6.47
C TRP A 176 3.42 -7.20 5.57
N TRP A 177 4.52 -7.76 6.10
CA TRP A 177 5.68 -8.12 5.28
C TRP A 177 5.31 -9.05 4.12
N ARG A 178 4.58 -10.15 4.41
CA ARG A 178 4.12 -11.08 3.37
C ARG A 178 3.22 -10.40 2.33
N LEU A 179 2.33 -9.50 2.75
CA LEU A 179 1.48 -8.75 1.84
C LEU A 179 2.33 -7.85 0.93
N GLY A 180 3.28 -7.09 1.47
CA GLY A 180 4.20 -6.27 0.68
C GLY A 180 5.01 -7.10 -0.32
N THR A 181 5.51 -8.26 0.08
CA THR A 181 6.21 -9.19 -0.84
C THR A 181 5.29 -9.68 -1.97
N ARG A 182 4.04 -10.06 -1.65
CA ARG A 182 3.05 -10.50 -2.66
C ARG A 182 2.70 -9.39 -3.63
N ILE A 183 2.58 -8.14 -3.18
CA ILE A 183 2.30 -7.00 -4.05
C ILE A 183 3.48 -6.76 -5.00
N ARG A 184 4.70 -6.77 -4.47
CA ARG A 184 5.94 -6.56 -5.25
C ARG A 184 6.15 -7.63 -6.33
N SER A 185 5.80 -8.89 -6.05
CA SER A 185 6.00 -9.99 -7.02
C SER A 185 5.10 -9.88 -8.26
N LEU A 186 3.99 -9.13 -8.18
CA LEU A 186 3.11 -8.87 -9.33
C LEU A 186 3.83 -8.11 -10.45
N ASP A 187 4.80 -7.27 -10.09
CA ASP A 187 5.56 -6.48 -11.06
C ASP A 187 6.72 -7.25 -11.70
N LEU A 188 7.14 -8.36 -11.07
CA LEU A 188 8.18 -9.26 -11.58
C LEU A 188 7.60 -10.28 -12.57
N GLY A 189 6.37 -10.75 -12.35
CA GLY A 189 5.68 -11.67 -13.25
C GLY A 189 5.36 -11.08 -14.63
N PHE A 190 5.25 -9.76 -14.74
CA PHE A 190 4.96 -9.08 -16.01
C PHE A 190 6.20 -8.97 -16.93
N ASN A 191 7.41 -9.02 -16.37
CA ASN A 191 8.66 -8.98 -17.13
C ASN A 191 9.04 -10.34 -17.75
N GLY A 192 8.37 -11.44 -17.35
CA GLY A 192 8.72 -12.81 -17.76
C GLY A 192 8.06 -13.32 -19.04
N CYS A 193 7.01 -12.67 -19.55
CA CYS A 193 6.27 -13.14 -20.74
C CYS A 193 6.58 -12.36 -22.03
N GLY A 194 7.61 -11.51 -22.04
CA GLY A 194 7.97 -10.66 -23.20
C GLY A 194 9.19 -11.13 -24.02
N ALA A 195 9.89 -12.18 -23.60
CA ALA A 195 11.08 -12.67 -24.30
C ALA A 195 10.87 -14.11 -24.80
N SER A 196 10.17 -14.23 -25.92
CA SER A 196 10.26 -15.41 -26.80
C SER A 196 10.60 -14.91 -28.20
N GLY A 197 11.83 -14.43 -28.35
CA GLY A 197 12.44 -14.27 -29.66
C GLY A 197 12.64 -15.66 -30.25
N SER A 198 11.78 -16.05 -31.19
CA SER A 198 12.09 -17.10 -32.15
C SER A 198 12.77 -16.43 -33.34
N GLU A 199 14.09 -16.26 -33.26
CA GLU A 199 14.92 -16.17 -34.45
C GLU A 199 14.91 -17.56 -35.10
N ALA A 200 14.03 -17.73 -36.09
CA ALA A 200 14.10 -18.86 -37.00
C ALA A 200 15.03 -18.50 -38.17
N LEU A 201 16.19 -19.16 -38.14
CA LEU A 201 17.22 -19.28 -39.19
C LEU A 201 16.68 -19.23 -40.63
N GLY A 202 16.98 -18.14 -41.34
CA GLY A 202 16.86 -18.04 -42.79
C GLY A 202 18.21 -18.27 -43.47
N GLY A 203 18.66 -19.53 -43.55
CA GLY A 203 19.83 -19.92 -44.33
C GLY A 203 19.54 -19.89 -45.83
N HIS A 204 19.98 -18.86 -46.53
CA HIS A 204 20.03 -18.84 -47.98
C HIS A 204 21.34 -19.46 -48.48
N HIS A 205 21.30 -20.75 -48.82
CA HIS A 205 22.23 -21.35 -49.78
C HIS A 205 21.44 -22.10 -50.86
N ALA A 206 21.43 -21.52 -52.06
CA ALA A 206 21.15 -22.20 -53.33
C ALA A 206 22.05 -21.56 -54.39
N VAL A 207 22.58 -22.20 -55.43
CA VAL A 207 22.73 -23.58 -55.90
C VAL A 207 23.80 -23.44 -56.99
N ALA A 208 24.67 -24.43 -57.13
CA ALA A 208 25.69 -24.49 -58.16
C ALA A 208 25.08 -24.61 -59.58
N THR A 209 25.72 -23.98 -60.56
CA THR A 209 25.66 -24.40 -61.96
C THR A 209 27.07 -24.54 -62.50
N ALA A 210 27.48 -25.79 -62.69
CA ALA A 210 28.59 -26.18 -63.53
C ALA A 210 28.14 -26.22 -65.00
N ALA A 211 28.97 -25.74 -65.91
CA ALA A 211 28.93 -26.14 -67.31
C ALA A 211 30.36 -26.31 -67.82
N GLN A 212 30.70 -27.57 -68.11
CA GLN A 212 31.90 -28.00 -68.83
C GLN A 212 31.72 -27.72 -70.33
N ARG A 213 32.72 -27.10 -70.96
CA ARG A 213 33.54 -27.63 -72.08
C ARG A 213 34.36 -26.51 -72.70
#